data_AF-A0A8J3KGN6-F1
#
_entry.id   AF-A0A8J3KGN6-F1
#
_cell.length_a   1.000
_cell.length_b   1.000
_cell.length_c   1.000
_cell.angle_alpha   90.00
_cell.angle_beta   90.00
_cell.angle_gamma   90.00
#
_symmetry.space_group_name_H-M   'P 1'
#
loop_
_entity.id
_entity.type
_entity.pdbx_description
1 polymer ?
#
loop_
_entity_poly.entity_id
_entity_poly.type
_entity_poly.pdbx_seq_one_letter_code
_entity_poly.pdbx_strand_id
1 'polypeptide(L)'
;MSEQLWNPEWCIVGNLLPYPYGQGGPHADFRSQKIFPAGAKLYVIGGFAGMGHGTITVIGYAHRRRDPVTAHIKAKYVGNWRARLVYRPVILRAINLTQEEERTAHRWLTGYRDGLRVEHWPTEPEYGEHLARVAAYFQRALHGPQ
;
A
#
# COMPACT_ATOMS: atom_id res chain seq x y z
N MET A 1 5.41 30.02 -10.85
CA MET A 1 4.88 28.78 -10.25
C MET A 1 6.07 27.89 -9.96
N SER A 2 6.48 27.79 -8.70
CA SER A 2 7.59 26.93 -8.29
C SER A 2 7.28 25.48 -8.67
N GLU A 3 8.15 24.86 -9.49
CA GLU A 3 8.19 23.40 -9.60
C GLU A 3 8.47 22.86 -8.20
N GLN A 4 7.43 22.39 -7.50
CA GLN A 4 7.66 21.45 -6.42
C GLN A 4 8.29 20.21 -7.08
N LEU A 5 9.61 20.09 -6.98
CA LEU A 5 10.35 18.87 -7.28
C LEU A 5 9.89 17.82 -6.27
N TRP A 6 8.93 16.99 -6.67
CA TRP A 6 8.51 15.85 -5.87
C TRP A 6 9.61 14.80 -5.96
N ASN A 7 10.37 14.61 -4.87
CA ASN A 7 11.34 13.54 -4.81
C ASN A 7 10.61 12.19 -4.88
N PRO A 8 11.11 11.22 -5.68
CA PRO A 8 10.53 9.90 -5.72
C PRO A 8 10.64 9.23 -4.35
N GLU A 9 9.54 8.62 -3.87
CA GLU A 9 9.49 7.97 -2.56
C GLU A 9 9.18 6.48 -2.70
N TRP A 10 9.77 5.67 -1.82
CA TRP A 10 9.46 4.26 -1.74
C TRP A 10 8.10 4.02 -1.10
N CYS A 11 7.35 3.10 -1.70
CA CYS A 11 6.04 2.70 -1.20
C CYS A 11 5.82 1.21 -1.48
N ILE A 12 5.07 0.55 -0.59
CA ILE A 12 4.58 -0.79 -0.87
C ILE A 12 3.45 -0.66 -1.90
N VAL A 13 3.51 -1.49 -2.93
CA VAL A 13 2.50 -1.58 -3.98
C VAL A 13 1.93 -2.99 -3.96
N GLY A 14 0.61 -3.07 -4.12
CA GLY A 14 -0.09 -4.32 -4.34
C GLY A 14 -1.17 -4.18 -5.39
N ASN A 15 -1.82 -5.30 -5.70
CA ASN A 15 -2.95 -5.36 -6.60
C ASN A 15 -4.18 -5.84 -5.84
N LEU A 16 -5.32 -5.17 -6.02
CA LEU A 16 -6.58 -5.66 -5.47
C LEU A 16 -6.94 -6.99 -6.14
N LEU A 17 -7.12 -8.05 -5.35
CA LEU A 17 -7.48 -9.37 -5.84
C LEU A 17 -8.95 -9.38 -6.33
N PRO A 18 -9.29 -10.18 -7.36
CA PRO A 18 -10.66 -10.31 -7.84
C PRO A 18 -11.55 -11.05 -6.83
N TYR A 19 -12.84 -10.72 -6.81
CA TYR A 19 -13.86 -11.43 -6.05
C TYR A 19 -14.47 -12.54 -6.92
N PRO A 20 -14.81 -13.72 -6.38
CA PRO A 20 -14.67 -14.18 -4.99
C PRO A 20 -13.34 -14.87 -4.70
N TYR A 21 -12.90 -14.76 -3.45
CA TYR A 21 -11.59 -15.23 -2.97
C TYR A 21 -11.57 -16.75 -2.67
N GLY A 22 -11.89 -17.58 -3.66
CA GLY A 22 -11.87 -19.05 -3.56
C GLY A 22 -12.18 -19.75 -4.88
N GLN A 23 -11.74 -21.00 -5.02
CA GLN A 23 -11.82 -21.81 -6.26
C GLN A 23 -13.25 -22.18 -6.71
N GLY A 24 -14.29 -21.69 -6.03
CA GLY A 24 -15.69 -22.05 -6.29
C GLY A 24 -16.74 -21.00 -5.89
N GLY A 25 -16.41 -19.70 -5.92
CA GLY A 25 -17.40 -18.64 -5.65
C GLY A 25 -17.98 -18.00 -6.93
N PRO A 26 -19.16 -17.36 -6.85
CA PRO A 26 -20.11 -17.22 -7.96
C PRO A 26 -19.80 -16.11 -8.97
N HIS A 27 -20.19 -16.41 -10.22
CA HIS A 27 -20.63 -15.57 -11.35
C HIS A 27 -20.04 -14.15 -11.51
N ALA A 28 -19.49 -13.93 -12.70
CA ALA A 28 -18.61 -12.86 -13.16
C ALA A 28 -19.12 -11.41 -13.09
N ASP A 29 -20.28 -11.14 -12.48
CA ASP A 29 -20.96 -9.84 -12.58
C ASP A 29 -20.87 -8.96 -11.32
N PHE A 30 -20.20 -9.44 -10.26
CA PHE A 30 -20.07 -8.74 -8.99
C PHE A 30 -18.79 -9.24 -8.29
N ARG A 31 -17.90 -8.48 -7.64
CA ARG A 31 -17.97 -7.14 -7.09
C ARG A 31 -16.55 -6.76 -6.69
N SER A 32 -15.98 -5.77 -7.37
CA SER A 32 -14.92 -4.94 -6.81
C SER A 32 -15.25 -4.58 -5.36
N GLN A 33 -14.24 -4.43 -4.50
CA GLN A 33 -14.47 -3.64 -3.31
C GLN A 33 -14.94 -2.27 -3.77
N LYS A 34 -16.18 -1.91 -3.42
CA LYS A 34 -16.98 -0.71 -3.77
C LYS A 34 -16.24 0.53 -4.32
N ILE A 35 -15.01 0.79 -3.88
CA ILE A 35 -14.15 1.91 -4.25
C ILE A 35 -13.25 1.61 -5.46
N PHE A 36 -12.50 0.49 -5.49
CA PHE A 36 -11.46 0.22 -6.50
C PHE A 36 -11.79 -0.99 -7.40
N PRO A 37 -11.47 -0.95 -8.71
CA PRO A 37 -11.65 -2.10 -9.60
C PRO A 37 -10.76 -3.29 -9.22
N ALA A 38 -11.21 -4.51 -9.55
CA ALA A 38 -10.36 -5.70 -9.44
C ALA A 38 -9.09 -5.52 -10.29
N GLY A 39 -7.95 -5.96 -9.77
CA GLY A 39 -6.64 -5.75 -10.39
C GLY A 39 -6.06 -4.33 -10.20
N ALA A 40 -6.80 -3.40 -9.59
CA ALA A 40 -6.31 -2.04 -9.35
C ALA A 40 -4.97 -2.05 -8.62
N LYS A 41 -4.06 -1.20 -9.09
CA LYS A 41 -2.80 -0.93 -8.40
C LYS A 41 -3.08 -0.06 -7.19
N LEU A 42 -2.69 -0.55 -6.02
CA LEU A 42 -2.84 0.11 -4.74
C LEU A 42 -1.47 0.47 -4.18
N TYR A 43 -1.35 1.68 -3.66
CA TYR A 43 -0.17 2.21 -2.97
C TYR A 43 -0.46 2.16 -1.47
N VAL A 44 0.24 1.28 -0.76
CA VAL A 44 0.02 1.01 0.66
C VAL A 44 0.90 1.96 1.47
N ILE A 45 0.26 2.79 2.28
CA ILE A 45 0.92 3.86 3.03
C ILE A 45 1.39 3.36 4.38
N GLY A 46 0.56 2.54 5.01
CA GLY A 46 0.82 1.98 6.32
C GLY A 46 -0.24 0.95 6.69
N GLY A 47 -0.02 0.30 7.82
CA GLY A 47 -1.00 -0.58 8.44
C GLY A 47 -1.25 -0.14 9.88
N PHE A 48 -2.48 -0.32 10.35
CA PHE A 48 -2.81 0.00 11.73
C PHE A 48 -2.10 -1.01 12.67
N ALA A 49 -1.08 -0.54 13.39
CA ALA A 49 -0.23 -1.36 14.27
C ALA A 49 -1.02 -2.06 15.38
N GLY A 50 -2.14 -1.49 15.84
CA GLY A 50 -3.00 -2.05 16.90
C GLY A 50 -3.94 -3.18 16.47
N MET A 51 -4.06 -3.48 15.17
CA MET A 51 -4.98 -4.52 14.65
C MET A 51 -4.24 -5.70 13.99
N GLY A 52 -3.00 -5.99 14.41
CA GLY A 52 -2.19 -7.05 13.82
C GLY A 52 -1.98 -6.88 12.31
N HIS A 53 -1.97 -5.64 11.83
CA HIS A 53 -1.91 -5.29 10.40
C HIS A 53 -3.03 -5.88 9.52
N GLY A 54 -4.17 -6.25 10.10
CA GLY A 54 -5.31 -6.79 9.34
C GLY A 54 -5.96 -5.78 8.39
N THR A 55 -5.82 -4.48 8.69
CA THR A 55 -6.31 -3.36 7.87
C THR A 55 -5.15 -2.46 7.48
N ILE A 56 -5.12 -2.06 6.21
CA ILE A 56 -4.10 -1.20 5.62
C ILE A 56 -4.74 0.02 4.99
N THR A 57 -4.00 1.13 4.99
CA THR A 57 -4.37 2.36 4.30
C THR A 57 -3.76 2.35 2.92
N VAL A 58 -4.61 2.47 1.91
CA VAL A 58 -4.22 2.41 0.50
C VAL A 58 -4.69 3.63 -0.26
N ILE A 59 -3.89 4.00 -1.25
CA ILE A 59 -4.23 5.00 -2.26
C ILE A 59 -4.36 4.26 -3.59
N GLY A 60 -5.44 4.50 -4.31
CA GLY A 60 -5.70 3.87 -5.60
C GLY A 60 -6.65 4.69 -6.46
N TYR A 61 -6.82 4.29 -7.72
CA TYR A 61 -7.81 4.92 -8.60
C TYR A 61 -9.15 4.23 -8.45
N ALA A 62 -10.16 4.98 -8.00
CA ALA A 62 -11.51 4.47 -7.87
C ALA A 62 -12.20 4.29 -9.22
N HIS A 63 -13.31 3.54 -9.22
CA HIS A 63 -14.17 3.44 -10.40
C HIS A 63 -14.58 4.82 -10.90
N ARG A 64 -14.33 5.09 -12.19
CA ARG A 64 -14.73 6.31 -12.89
C ARG A 64 -14.16 7.61 -12.31
N ARG A 65 -13.11 7.55 -11.47
CA ARG A 65 -12.41 8.74 -10.97
C ARG A 65 -11.04 8.90 -11.63
N ARG A 66 -10.71 10.14 -11.98
CA ARG A 66 -9.39 10.52 -12.49
C ARG A 66 -8.39 10.78 -11.37
N ASP A 67 -8.89 11.16 -10.19
CA ASP A 67 -8.08 11.41 -9.00
C ASP A 67 -7.98 10.15 -8.13
N PRO A 68 -6.81 9.92 -7.52
CA PRO A 68 -6.66 8.83 -6.58
C PRO A 68 -7.49 9.11 -5.32
N VAL A 69 -7.94 8.04 -4.67
CA VAL A 69 -8.66 8.11 -3.40
C VAL A 69 -7.94 7.27 -2.36
N THR A 70 -8.00 7.73 -1.11
CA THR A 70 -7.53 6.99 0.06
C THR A 70 -8.66 6.13 0.60
N ALA A 71 -8.34 4.90 1.00
CA ALA A 71 -9.29 4.01 1.65
C ALA A 71 -8.57 3.04 2.60
N HIS A 72 -9.31 2.52 3.58
CA HIS A 72 -8.84 1.46 4.46
C HIS A 72 -9.45 0.12 4.02
N ILE A 73 -8.61 -0.85 3.71
CA ILE A 73 -9.05 -2.17 3.25
C ILE A 73 -8.32 -3.26 4.02
N LYS A 74 -8.91 -4.47 4.05
CA LYS A 74 -8.23 -5.61 4.69
C LYS A 74 -7.03 -6.05 3.84
N ALA A 75 -5.89 -6.28 4.48
CA ALA A 75 -4.66 -6.66 3.79
C ALA A 75 -4.84 -7.93 2.95
N LYS A 76 -5.64 -8.90 3.41
CA LYS A 76 -5.94 -10.15 2.67
C LYS A 76 -6.55 -9.96 1.27
N TYR A 77 -7.08 -8.78 0.95
CA TYR A 77 -7.64 -8.49 -0.37
C TYR A 77 -6.62 -7.94 -1.35
N VAL A 78 -5.41 -7.67 -0.89
CA VAL A 78 -4.30 -7.19 -1.70
C VAL A 78 -3.34 -8.35 -1.90
N GLY A 79 -2.93 -8.58 -3.14
CA GLY A 79 -1.88 -9.54 -3.50
C GLY A 79 -0.76 -8.86 -4.29
N ASN A 80 0.23 -9.65 -4.71
CA ASN A 80 1.39 -9.17 -5.47
C ASN A 80 2.12 -7.99 -4.76
N TRP A 81 2.34 -8.18 -3.46
CA TRP A 81 2.98 -7.20 -2.59
C TRP A 81 4.44 -6.98 -3.01
N ARG A 82 4.84 -5.74 -3.23
CA ARG A 82 6.20 -5.38 -3.63
C ARG A 82 6.56 -3.94 -3.26
N ALA A 83 7.80 -3.66 -2.90
CA ALA A 83 8.28 -2.29 -2.77
C ALA A 83 8.59 -1.70 -4.16
N ARG A 84 8.18 -0.45 -4.38
CA ARG A 84 8.48 0.30 -5.63
C ARG A 84 8.71 1.77 -5.32
N LEU A 85 9.62 2.38 -6.07
CA LEU A 85 9.78 3.83 -6.09
C LEU A 85 8.63 4.48 -6.87
N VAL A 86 7.99 5.47 -6.26
CA VAL A 86 6.82 6.18 -6.80
C VAL A 86 7.25 7.55 -7.30
N TYR A 87 7.03 7.79 -8.60
CA TYR A 87 7.42 9.04 -9.26
C TYR A 87 6.24 9.97 -9.55
N ARG A 88 5.00 9.47 -9.45
CA ARG A 88 3.81 10.21 -9.89
C ARG A 88 3.48 11.31 -8.87
N PRO A 89 3.55 12.61 -9.23
CA PRO A 89 3.32 13.70 -8.28
C PRO A 89 1.92 13.67 -7.65
N VAL A 90 0.90 13.27 -8.41
CA VAL A 90 -0.48 13.13 -7.92
C VAL A 90 -0.59 12.08 -6.81
N ILE A 91 0.18 10.99 -6.90
CA ILE A 91 0.22 9.95 -5.87
C ILE A 91 1.04 10.44 -4.67
N LEU A 92 2.20 11.05 -4.89
CA LEU A 92 3.04 11.60 -3.82
C LEU A 92 2.30 12.68 -2.99
N ARG A 93 1.49 13.52 -3.64
CA ARG A 93 0.58 14.44 -2.95
C ARG A 93 -0.42 13.72 -2.06
N ALA A 94 -1.12 12.72 -2.60
CA ALA A 94 -2.11 11.98 -1.85
C ALA A 94 -1.48 11.22 -0.66
N ILE A 95 -0.25 10.72 -0.84
CA ILE A 95 0.57 10.09 0.19
C ILE A 95 0.86 11.05 1.34
N ASN A 96 1.33 12.26 1.04
CA ASN A 96 1.70 13.24 2.07
C ASN A 96 0.46 13.78 2.79
N LEU A 97 -0.62 14.07 2.06
CA LEU A 97 -1.89 14.47 2.66
C LEU A 97 -2.44 13.38 3.61
N THR A 98 -2.43 12.12 3.17
CA THR A 98 -2.92 11.00 4.00
C THR A 98 -2.09 10.86 5.29
N GLN A 99 -0.79 11.10 5.25
CA GLN A 99 0.07 11.02 6.44
C GLN A 99 -0.21 12.14 7.45
N GLU A 100 -0.54 13.34 6.97
CA GLU A 100 -0.92 14.47 7.83
C GLU A 100 -2.28 14.24 8.50
N GLU A 101 -3.24 13.71 7.76
CA GLU A 101 -4.60 13.46 8.23
C GLU A 101 -4.70 12.25 9.17
N GLU A 102 -4.02 11.14 8.82
CA GLU A 102 -4.15 9.87 9.53
C GLU A 102 -3.00 9.62 10.50
N ARG A 103 -3.15 10.15 11.72
CA ARG A 103 -2.25 9.94 12.88
C ARG A 103 -2.05 8.48 13.29
N THR A 104 -2.72 7.53 12.66
CA THR A 104 -2.64 6.09 12.98
C THR A 104 -2.16 5.23 11.80
N ALA A 105 -2.15 5.78 10.58
CA ALA A 105 -1.69 5.10 9.38
C ALA A 105 -0.22 5.48 9.09
N HIS A 106 0.67 5.12 10.00
CA HIS A 106 2.08 5.45 9.84
C HIS A 106 2.74 4.59 8.78
N ARG A 107 3.59 5.24 7.97
CA ARG A 107 4.59 4.56 7.17
C ARG A 107 5.51 3.75 8.07
N TRP A 108 6.03 2.66 7.52
CA TRP A 108 7.05 1.83 8.15
C TRP A 108 8.44 2.51 8.18
N LEU A 109 8.51 3.79 8.52
CA LEU A 109 9.76 4.58 8.56
C LEU A 109 10.73 4.09 9.64
N THR A 110 10.22 3.32 10.61
CA THR A 110 11.03 2.70 11.65
C THR A 110 11.18 1.21 11.38
N GLY A 111 12.42 0.76 11.24
CA GLY A 111 12.78 -0.65 11.16
C GLY A 111 13.66 -1.08 12.34
N TYR A 112 14.06 -2.35 12.32
CA TYR A 112 15.10 -2.88 13.20
C TYR A 112 16.22 -3.50 12.34
N ARG A 113 17.46 -3.18 12.66
CA ARG A 113 18.67 -3.76 12.07
C ARG A 113 19.61 -4.13 13.21
N ASP A 114 20.04 -5.39 13.27
CA ASP A 114 20.93 -5.91 14.33
C ASP A 114 20.44 -5.60 15.76
N GLY A 115 19.11 -5.65 15.97
CA GLY A 115 18.48 -5.37 17.26
C GLY A 115 18.33 -3.88 17.60
N LEU A 116 18.88 -2.98 16.79
CA LEU A 116 18.76 -1.53 16.96
C LEU A 116 17.64 -0.96 16.10
N ARG A 117 16.88 -0.01 16.66
CA ARG A 117 15.87 0.75 15.92
C ARG A 117 16.59 1.65 14.91
N VAL A 118 16.17 1.57 13.65
CA VAL A 118 16.67 2.40 12.56
C VAL A 118 15.52 3.24 12.02
N GLU A 119 15.78 4.53 11.80
CA GLU A 119 14.86 5.42 11.11
C GLU A 119 15.31 5.57 9.66
N HIS A 120 14.34 5.53 8.76
CA HIS A 120 14.54 5.53 7.33
C HIS A 120 13.88 6.75 6.70
N TRP A 121 14.55 7.34 5.72
CA TRP A 121 13.93 8.40 4.93
C TRP A 121 13.18 7.82 3.73
N PRO A 122 11.99 8.35 3.37
CA PRO A 122 11.18 7.84 2.26
C PRO A 122 11.89 7.69 0.90
N THR A 123 12.93 8.49 0.67
CA THR A 123 13.68 8.54 -0.59
C THR A 123 14.86 7.57 -0.62
N GLU A 124 15.24 6.98 0.52
CA GLU A 124 16.44 6.16 0.66
C GLU A 124 16.25 4.74 0.10
N PRO A 125 17.24 4.18 -0.62
CA PRO A 125 17.23 2.78 -1.05
C PRO A 125 17.01 1.79 0.11
N GLU A 126 17.60 2.05 1.28
CA GLU A 126 17.49 1.24 2.49
C GLU A 126 16.05 1.13 2.98
N TYR A 127 15.28 2.22 2.82
CA TYR A 127 13.84 2.21 3.08
C TYR A 127 13.11 1.31 2.10
N GLY A 128 13.48 1.35 0.82
CA GLY A 128 12.98 0.43 -0.21
C GLY A 128 13.22 -1.03 0.14
N GLU A 129 14.41 -1.38 0.63
CA GLU A 129 14.73 -2.73 1.10
C GLU A 129 13.94 -3.12 2.34
N HIS A 130 13.78 -2.20 3.29
CA HIS A 130 12.92 -2.42 4.46
C HIS A 130 11.48 -2.71 4.05
N LEU A 131 10.90 -1.89 3.17
CA LEU A 131 9.57 -2.11 2.62
C LEU A 131 9.47 -3.42 1.82
N ALA A 132 10.53 -3.85 1.14
CA ALA A 132 10.54 -5.13 0.44
C ALA A 132 10.43 -6.31 1.42
N ARG A 133 11.10 -6.24 2.57
CA ARG A 133 10.95 -7.24 3.66
C ARG A 133 9.53 -7.24 4.23
N VAL A 134 8.96 -6.07 4.47
CA VAL A 134 7.57 -5.93 4.95
C VAL A 134 6.57 -6.49 3.92
N ALA A 135 6.73 -6.18 2.64
CA ALA A 135 5.90 -6.69 1.56
C ALA A 135 5.98 -8.22 1.44
N ALA A 136 7.19 -8.78 1.53
CA ALA A 136 7.40 -10.23 1.51
C ALA A 136 6.74 -10.92 2.71
N TYR A 137 6.78 -10.31 3.89
CA TYR A 137 6.06 -10.80 5.07
C TYR A 137 4.55 -10.86 4.81
N PHE A 138 3.94 -9.78 4.31
CA PHE A 138 2.50 -9.78 3.99
C PHE A 138 2.13 -10.83 2.96
N GLN A 139 2.94 -10.99 1.90
CA GLN A 139 2.71 -12.01 0.89
C GLN A 139 2.70 -13.41 1.51
N ARG A 140 3.72 -13.76 2.31
CA ARG A 140 3.82 -15.07 2.96
C ARG A 140 2.70 -15.31 3.96
N ALA A 141 2.42 -14.32 4.81
CA ALA A 141 1.45 -14.43 5.90
C ALA A 141 0.00 -14.53 5.39
N LEU A 142 -0.33 -13.87 4.27
CA LEU A 142 -1.71 -13.78 3.77
C LEU A 142 -2.00 -14.73 2.61
N HIS A 143 -1.00 -15.06 1.80
CA HIS A 143 -1.19 -15.77 0.52
C HIS A 143 -0.25 -16.95 0.33
N GLY A 144 0.59 -17.26 1.33
CA GLY A 144 1.60 -18.32 1.23
C GLY A 144 2.86 -17.93 0.46
N PRO A 145 3.85 -18.82 0.39
CA PRO A 145 5.04 -18.62 -0.43
C PRO A 145 4.64 -18.53 -1.92
N GLN A 146 5.24 -17.58 -2.64
CA GLN A 146 5.21 -17.56 -4.12
C GLN A 146 6.29 -18.46 -4.69
#